data_AF-A0AAU1F2W2-F1
#
_entry.id   AF-A0AAU1F2W2-F1
#
_cell.length_a   1.000
_cell.length_b   1.000
_cell.length_c   1.000
_cell.angle_alpha   90.00
_cell.angle_beta   90.00
_cell.angle_gamma   90.00
#
_symmetry.space_group_name_H-M   'P 1'
#
loop_
_entity.id
_entity.type
_entity.pdbx_description
1 polymer ?
#
loop_
_entity_poly.entity_id
_entity_poly.type
_entity_poly.pdbx_seq_one_letter_code
_entity_poly.pdbx_strand_id
1 'polypeptide(L)' 'MKPDNPLLKILACPLDKGPLILDETGGALYNPRLHRRYPIVDGIPQLLPSSGEPVVEQERDALPAGLPDSA' A
#
# COMPACT_ATOMS: atom_id res chain seq x y z
N MET A 1 -2.97 -3.38 -11.35
CA MET A 1 -4.23 -2.91 -10.71
C MET A 1 -4.41 -1.42 -11.04
N LYS A 2 -5.63 -0.86 -11.10
CA LYS A 2 -5.83 0.60 -11.34
C LYS A 2 -6.01 1.36 -10.01
N PRO A 3 -5.49 2.58 -9.85
CA PRO A 3 -5.57 3.36 -8.60
C PRO A 3 -7.00 3.69 -8.13
N ASP A 4 -7.93 3.90 -9.06
CA ASP A 4 -9.32 4.26 -8.76
C ASP A 4 -10.23 3.05 -8.46
N ASN A 5 -9.65 1.86 -8.28
CA ASN A 5 -10.44 0.65 -8.07
C ASN A 5 -11.17 0.75 -6.71
N PRO A 6 -12.51 0.62 -6.65
CA PRO A 6 -13.26 0.70 -5.40
C PRO A 6 -12.80 -0.34 -4.37
N LEU A 7 -12.20 -1.45 -4.80
CA LEU A 7 -11.59 -2.43 -3.91
C LEU A 7 -10.44 -1.85 -3.07
N LEU A 8 -9.65 -0.91 -3.60
CA LEU A 8 -8.55 -0.27 -2.85
C LEU A 8 -9.07 0.53 -1.66
N LYS A 9 -10.29 1.07 -1.74
CA LYS A 9 -10.94 1.76 -0.62
C LYS A 9 -11.34 0.82 0.53
N ILE A 10 -11.42 -0.48 0.26
CA ILE A 10 -11.76 -1.53 1.24
C ILE A 10 -10.50 -2.12 1.87
N LEU A 11 -9.37 -2.13 1.14
CA LEU A 11 -8.13 -2.73 1.63
C LEU A 11 -7.52 -1.91 2.76
N ALA A 12 -7.22 -2.59 3.86
CA ALA A 12 -6.61 -2.01 5.04
C ALA A 12 -5.34 -2.77 5.42
N CYS A 13 -4.41 -2.09 6.08
CA CYS A 13 -3.20 -2.71 6.60
C CYS A 13 -3.55 -3.81 7.63
N PRO A 14 -2.92 -5.00 7.56
CA PRO A 14 -3.19 -6.06 8.53
C PRO A 14 -2.78 -5.71 9.97
N LEU A 15 -1.85 -4.75 10.14
CA LEU A 15 -1.32 -4.35 11.45
C LEU A 15 -2.12 -3.21 12.09
N ASP A 16 -2.24 -2.06 11.41
CA ASP A 16 -2.84 -0.84 11.97
C ASP A 16 -4.28 -0.58 11.52
N LYS A 17 -4.82 -1.40 10.61
CA LYS A 17 -6.17 -1.28 10.03
C LYS A 17 -6.43 0.03 9.28
N GLY A 18 -5.40 0.84 9.02
CA GLY A 18 -5.51 2.06 8.22
C GLY A 18 -5.44 1.80 6.71
N PRO A 19 -5.74 2.81 5.88
CA PRO A 19 -5.78 2.68 4.43
C PRO A 19 -4.38 2.42 3.84
N LEU A 20 -4.35 1.77 2.68
CA LEU A 20 -3.13 1.48 1.91
C LEU A 20 -3.15 2.24 0.58
N ILE A 21 -1.96 2.64 0.11
CA ILE A 21 -1.78 3.34 -1.16
C ILE A 21 -1.21 2.35 -2.18
N LEU A 22 -1.78 2.28 -3.37
CA LEU A 22 -1.17 1.53 -4.47
C LEU A 22 0.09 2.27 -4.93
N ASP A 23 1.22 1.58 -5.02
CA ASP A 23 2.44 2.17 -5.56
C ASP A 23 2.30 2.52 -7.04
N GLU A 24 3.19 3.37 -7.57
CA GLU A 24 3.11 3.85 -8.95
C GLU A 24 3.18 2.71 -9.97
N THR A 25 3.90 1.64 -9.65
CA THR A 25 4.03 0.46 -10.51
C THR A 25 2.80 -0.45 -10.48
N GLY A 26 1.92 -0.28 -9.48
CA GLY A 26 0.77 -1.14 -9.24
C GLY A 26 1.12 -2.56 -8.77
N GLY A 27 2.36 -2.75 -8.29
CA GLY A 27 2.92 -4.03 -7.82
C GLY A 27 2.89 -4.20 -6.30
N ALA A 28 2.59 -3.14 -5.53
CA ALA A 28 2.53 -3.22 -4.08
C ALA A 28 1.54 -2.23 -3.46
N LEU A 29 1.10 -2.55 -2.24
CA LEU A 29 0.32 -1.67 -1.37
C LEU A 29 1.20 -1.12 -0.26
N TYR A 30 1.32 0.20 -0.17
CA TYR A 30 2.17 0.89 0.78
C TYR A 30 1.37 1.46 1.96
N ASN A 31 1.89 1.25 3.17
CA ASN A 31 1.47 1.92 4.39
C ASN A 31 2.50 3.01 4.76
N PRO A 32 2.18 4.30 4.55
CA PRO A 32 3.10 5.40 4.87
C PRO A 32 3.29 5.61 6.38
N ARG A 33 2.39 5.12 7.23
CA ARG A 33 2.44 5.29 8.69
C ARG A 33 3.45 4.36 9.35
N LEU A 34 3.54 3.13 8.82
CA LEU A 34 4.48 2.10 9.30
C LEU A 34 5.71 1.94 8.40
N HIS A 35 5.78 2.68 7.28
CA HIS A 35 6.80 2.52 6.24
C HIS A 35 6.96 1.08 5.79
N ARG A 36 5.84 0.42 5.48
CA ARG A 36 5.82 -0.97 5.00
C ARG A 36 5.06 -1.10 3.70
N ARG A 37 5.54 -1.98 2.82
CA ARG A 37 4.85 -2.37 1.59
C ARG A 37 4.42 -3.83 1.63
N TYR A 38 3.31 -4.13 0.97
CA TYR A 38 2.75 -5.47 0.83
C TYR A 38 2.71 -5.82 -0.66
N PRO A 39 3.40 -6.87 -1.13
CA PRO A 39 3.48 -7.18 -2.54
C PRO A 39 2.13 -7.67 -3.09
N ILE A 40 1.90 -7.40 -4.37
CA ILE A 40 0.79 -7.95 -5.15
C ILE A 40 1.38 -9.02 -6.06
N VAL A 41 1.05 -10.29 -5.80
CA VAL A 41 1.55 -11.45 -6.56
C VAL A 41 0.38 -12.05 -7.33
N ASP A 42 0.52 -12.19 -8.65
CA ASP A 42 -0.54 -12.68 -9.54
C ASP A 42 -1.87 -11.89 -9.41
N GLY A 43 -1.76 -10.58 -9.14
CA GLY A 43 -2.91 -9.71 -8.92
C GLY A 43 -3.55 -9.83 -7.53
N ILE A 44 -2.98 -10.63 -6.62
CA ILE A 44 -3.47 -10.86 -5.26
C ILE A 44 -2.60 -10.11 -4.25
N PRO A 45 -3.16 -9.13 -3.50
CA PRO A 45 -2.45 -8.46 -2.42
C PRO A 45 -2.12 -9.40 -1.26
N GLN A 46 -0.85 -9.50 -0.89
CA GLN A 46 -0.39 -10.31 0.24
C GLN A 46 -0.52 -9.53 1.56
N LEU A 47 -1.74 -9.42 2.09
CA LEU A 47 -2.06 -8.67 3.32
C LEU A 47 -1.90 -9.51 4.60
N LEU A 48 -0.81 -10.25 4.71
CA LEU A 48 -0.43 -10.93 5.95
C LEU A 48 0.56 -10.07 6.73
N PRO A 49 0.52 -10.06 8.08
CA PRO A 49 1.52 -9.39 8.91
C PRO A 49 2.97 -9.74 8.53
N SER A 50 3.22 -10.99 8.17
CA SER A 50 4.54 -11.51 7.78
C SER A 50 4.99 -11.10 6.37
N SER A 51 4.05 -10.74 5.49
CA SER A 51 4.36 -10.36 4.10
C SER A 51 4.72 -8.89 3.95
N GLY A 52 4.57 -8.08 5.00
CA GLY A 52 4.91 -6.66 4.96
C GLY A 52 6.42 -6.46 5.00
N GLU A 53 6.99 -5.84 3.97
CA GLU A 53 8.41 -5.51 3.88
C GLU A 53 8.64 -4.05 4.33
N PRO A 54 9.68 -3.75 5.12
CA PRO A 54 10.05 -2.37 5.44
C PRO A 54 10.55 -1.66 4.19
N VAL A 55 10.16 -0.40 4.03
CA VAL A 55 10.67 0.49 2.97
C VAL A 55 11.81 1.31 3.54
N VAL A 56 12.97 1.31 2.87
CA VAL A 56 14.13 2.11 3.29
C VAL A 56 13.91 3.58 2.95
N GLU A 57 14.61 4.46 3.67
CA GLU A 57 14.39 5.92 3.62
C GLU A 57 14.54 6.51 2.20
N GLN A 58 15.43 5.93 1.38
CA GLN A 58 15.65 6.33 -0.02
C GLN A 58 14.47 6.01 -0.94
N GLU A 59 13.69 4.97 -0.64
CA GLU A 59 12.49 4.59 -1.40
C GLU A 59 11.25 5.34 -0.90
N ARG A 60 11.28 5.86 0.34
CA ARG A 60 10.16 6.60 0.94
C ARG A 60 9.84 7.88 0.18
N ASP A 61 10.87 8.60 -0.29
CA ASP A 61 10.71 9.88 -1.00
C ASP A 61 10.11 9.70 -2.41
N ALA A 62 10.21 8.50 -2.97
CA ALA A 62 9.63 8.15 -4.27
C ALA A 62 8.20 7.61 -4.17
N LEU A 63 7.66 7.42 -2.96
CA LEU A 63 6.32 6.88 -2.75
C LEU A 63 5.29 7.99 -2.51
N PRO A 64 4.06 7.82 -3.01
CA PRO A 64 3.00 8.80 -2.84
C PRO A 64 2.71 9.05 -1.35
N ALA A 65 2.87 10.31 -0.94
CA ALA A 65 2.56 10.78 0.40
C ALA A 65 1.04 11.02 0.54
N GLY A 66 0.29 9.95 0.81
CA GLY A 66 -1.13 10.02 1.16
C GLY A 66 -2.09 9.79 -0.02
N LEU A 67 -3.25 9.19 0.29
CA LEU A 67 -4.42 9.31 -0.60
C LEU A 67 -4.92 10.75 -0.53
N PRO A 68 -5.35 11.38 -1.65
CA PRO A 68 -6.11 12.62 -1.56
C PRO A 68 -7.36 12.37 -0.73
N ASP A 69 -7.60 13.23 0.27
CA ASP A 69 -8.86 13.29 1.00
C ASP A 69 -9.98 13.31 -0.04
N SER A 70 -10.78 12.24 -0.04
CA SER A 70 -11.93 12.14 -0.95
C SER A 70 -12.93 13.22 -0.56
N ALA A 71 -13.15 14.16 -1.49
CA ALA A 71 -14.31 15.05 -1.51
C ALA A 71 -15.63 14.25 -1.54
#